data_AF-A0A2W4MV28-F1
#
_entry.id   AF-A0A2W4MV28-F1
#
_cell.length_a   1.000
_cell.length_b   1.000
_cell.length_c   1.000
_cell.angle_alpha   90.00
_cell.angle_beta   90.00
_cell.angle_gamma   90.00
#
_symmetry.space_group_name_H-M   'P 1'
#
loop_
_entity.id
_entity.type
_entity.pdbx_description
1 polymer ?
#
loop_
_entity_poly.entity_id
_entity_poly.type
_entity_poly.pdbx_seq_one_letter_code
_entity_poly.pdbx_strand_id
1 'polypeptide(L)'
;RLVPYYNSLRAAFVLLERGVLSGGAVLRIAGEFLDQHGFSPDAVARSYLDLVRRGHATGTVPSVLARALEVLGSSALPVDALRRAVRQLELDVPHVPTEPEERPPELDYAALASRYRGGRNRRRPGQRFF
;
A
#
# COMPACT_ATOMS: atom_id res chain seq x y z
N ARG A 1 -4.52 -10.94 12.30
CA ARG A 1 -4.95 -9.54 12.54
C ARG A 1 -4.75 -8.82 11.22
N LEU A 2 -5.80 -8.68 10.41
CA LEU A 2 -5.73 -8.02 9.10
C LEU A 2 -5.49 -6.54 9.38
N VAL A 3 -4.32 -6.01 9.03
CA VAL A 3 -4.08 -4.57 9.15
C VAL A 3 -4.62 -3.93 7.86
N PRO A 4 -5.80 -3.28 7.87
CA PRO A 4 -6.48 -2.90 6.64
C PRO A 4 -5.77 -1.74 5.93
N TYR A 5 -5.11 -0.87 6.70
CA TYR A 5 -4.56 0.38 6.21
C TYR A 5 -3.39 0.19 5.25
N TYR A 6 -2.47 -0.75 5.50
CA TYR A 6 -1.34 -0.98 4.59
C TYR A 6 -1.77 -1.44 3.19
N ASN A 7 -2.97 -2.02 3.05
CA ASN A 7 -3.46 -2.51 1.77
C ASN A 7 -3.84 -1.36 0.83
N SER A 8 -4.53 -0.32 1.32
CA SER A 8 -5.04 0.75 0.47
C SER A 8 -3.95 1.57 -0.21
N LEU A 9 -2.84 1.85 0.50
CA LEU A 9 -1.69 2.57 -0.08
C LEU A 9 -0.97 1.70 -1.13
N ARG A 10 -0.79 0.41 -0.86
CA ARG A 10 -0.22 -0.54 -1.82
C ARG A 10 -1.09 -0.68 -3.07
N ALA A 11 -2.40 -0.79 -2.89
CA ALA A 11 -3.35 -0.82 -3.99
C ALA A 11 -3.29 0.47 -4.82
N ALA A 12 -3.13 1.64 -4.19
CA ALA A 12 -2.98 2.90 -4.90
C ALA A 12 -1.75 2.91 -5.82
N PHE A 13 -0.61 2.36 -5.38
CA PHE A 13 0.57 2.22 -6.22
C PHE A 13 0.35 1.28 -7.42
N VAL A 14 -0.29 0.13 -7.19
CA VAL A 14 -0.63 -0.81 -8.28
C VAL A 14 -1.58 -0.17 -9.30
N LEU A 15 -2.57 0.59 -8.82
CA LEU A 15 -3.51 1.30 -9.69
C LEU A 15 -2.85 2.44 -10.48
N LEU A 16 -1.82 3.08 -9.92
CA LEU A 16 -1.00 4.06 -10.64
C LEU A 16 -0.18 3.42 -11.76
N GLU A 17 0.47 2.27 -11.52
CA GLU A 17 1.20 1.56 -12.59
C GLU A 17 0.28 1.10 -13.72
N ARG A 18 -0.97 0.78 -13.39
CA ARG A 18 -2.00 0.43 -14.39
C ARG A 18 -2.63 1.65 -15.08
N GLY A 19 -2.20 2.87 -14.74
CA GLY A 19 -2.74 4.12 -15.29
C GLY A 19 -4.18 4.44 -14.85
N VAL A 20 -4.71 3.74 -13.84
CA VAL A 20 -6.07 3.96 -13.32
C VAL A 20 -6.10 5.17 -12.38
N LEU A 21 -5.05 5.36 -11.57
CA LEU A 21 -4.88 6.53 -10.72
C LEU A 21 -3.77 7.44 -11.26
N SER A 22 -3.91 8.74 -11.04
CA SER A 22 -2.86 9.73 -11.32
C SER A 22 -1.86 9.82 -10.16
N GLY A 23 -0.64 10.27 -10.45
CA GLY A 23 0.38 10.50 -9.42
C GLY A 23 -0.09 11.46 -8.31
N GLY A 24 -0.82 12.53 -8.68
CA GLY A 24 -1.41 13.45 -7.71
C GLY A 24 -2.46 12.81 -6.80
N ALA A 25 -3.27 11.88 -7.32
CA ALA A 25 -4.23 11.13 -6.50
C ALA A 25 -3.51 10.23 -5.48
N VAL A 26 -2.45 9.54 -5.90
CA VAL A 26 -1.64 8.71 -5.00
C VAL A 26 -0.91 9.56 -3.96
N LEU A 27 -0.39 10.73 -4.32
CA LEU A 27 0.25 11.64 -3.36
C LEU A 27 -0.71 12.16 -2.29
N ARG A 28 -1.99 12.39 -2.62
CA ARG A 28 -3.02 12.72 -1.62
C ARG A 28 -3.26 11.56 -0.66
N ILE A 29 -3.42 10.34 -1.19
CA ILE A 29 -3.59 9.13 -0.36
C ILE A 29 -2.36 8.98 0.54
N ALA A 30 -1.15 9.02 -0.01
CA ALA A 30 0.07 8.92 0.78
C ALA A 30 0.18 10.03 1.85
N GLY A 31 -0.26 11.25 1.54
CA GLY A 31 -0.31 12.37 2.49
C GLY A 31 -1.26 12.12 3.66
N GLU A 32 -2.44 11.55 3.40
CA GLU A 32 -3.39 11.14 4.44
C GLU A 32 -2.80 10.09 5.39
N PHE A 33 -2.01 9.14 4.85
CA PHE A 33 -1.30 8.15 5.67
C PHE A 33 -0.23 8.78 6.57
N LEU A 34 0.50 9.77 6.06
CA LEU A 34 1.50 10.50 6.84
C LEU A 34 0.84 11.32 7.96
N ASP A 35 -0.30 11.95 7.68
CA ASP A 35 -0.97 12.88 8.60
C ASP A 35 -1.87 12.18 9.61
N GLN A 36 -2.81 11.34 9.15
CA GLN A 36 -3.86 10.76 9.98
C GLN A 36 -3.50 9.38 10.56
N HIS A 37 -2.58 8.67 9.93
CA HIS A 37 -2.22 7.30 10.32
C HIS A 37 -0.83 7.20 10.95
N GLY A 38 -0.12 8.33 11.11
CA GLY A 38 1.18 8.40 11.76
C GLY A 38 2.28 7.65 11.02
N PHE A 39 2.15 7.47 9.70
CA PHE A 39 3.19 6.82 8.92
C PHE A 39 4.41 7.73 8.83
N SER A 40 5.60 7.12 8.87
CA SER A 40 6.81 7.82 8.46
C SER A 40 6.97 7.80 6.93
N PRO A 41 7.71 8.75 6.35
CA PRO A 41 8.12 8.69 4.95
C PRO A 41 8.72 7.34 4.55
N ASP A 42 9.54 6.75 5.42
CA ASP A 42 10.15 5.44 5.19
C ASP A 42 9.11 4.31 5.16
N ALA A 43 8.06 4.38 5.98
CA ALA A 43 6.99 3.39 5.98
C ALA A 43 6.19 3.43 4.67
N VAL A 44 5.97 4.63 4.12
CA VAL A 44 5.38 4.83 2.79
C VAL A 44 6.30 4.22 1.72
N ALA A 45 7.60 4.53 1.75
CA ALA A 45 8.58 4.00 0.79
C ALA A 45 8.64 2.46 0.83
N ARG A 46 8.81 1.87 2.03
CA ARG A 46 8.84 0.41 2.23
C ARG A 46 7.58 -0.29 1.71
N SER A 47 6.42 0.38 1.76
CA SER A 47 5.17 -0.20 1.25
C SER A 47 5.21 -0.45 -0.26
N TYR A 48 5.85 0.43 -1.02
CA TYR A 48 6.06 0.23 -2.45
C TYR A 48 7.23 -0.73 -2.75
N LEU A 49 8.33 -0.63 -2.01
CA LEU A 49 9.47 -1.53 -2.19
C LEU A 49 9.08 -3.01 -1.97
N ASP A 50 8.18 -3.29 -1.04
CA ASP A 50 7.63 -4.65 -0.85
C ASP A 50 6.83 -5.14 -2.07
N LEU A 51 6.17 -4.24 -2.82
CA LEU A 51 5.49 -4.60 -4.07
C LEU A 51 6.51 -4.93 -5.16
N VAL A 52 7.55 -4.11 -5.32
CA VAL A 52 8.63 -4.35 -6.28
C VAL A 52 9.34 -5.67 -5.97
N ARG A 53 9.67 -5.89 -4.69
CA ARG A 53 10.32 -7.12 -4.21
C ARG A 53 9.50 -8.37 -4.55
N ARG A 54 8.18 -8.30 -4.41
CA ARG A 54 7.24 -9.41 -4.70
C ARG A 54 6.83 -9.54 -6.17
N GLY A 55 7.35 -8.70 -7.06
CA GLY A 55 6.98 -8.71 -8.48
C GLY A 55 5.58 -8.14 -8.77
N HIS A 56 4.98 -7.40 -7.84
CA HIS A 56 3.67 -6.75 -8.04
C HIS A 56 3.75 -5.30 -8.55
N ALA A 57 4.96 -4.75 -8.68
CA ALA A 57 5.23 -3.44 -9.26
C ALA A 57 6.52 -3.47 -10.08
N THR A 58 6.58 -2.66 -11.14
CA THR A 58 7.68 -2.58 -12.10
C THR A 58 8.80 -1.63 -11.70
N GLY A 59 8.60 -0.80 -10.67
CA GLY A 59 9.61 0.16 -10.23
C GLY A 59 9.47 1.54 -10.88
N THR A 60 8.44 1.78 -11.70
CA THR A 60 8.27 3.04 -12.45
C THR A 60 7.56 4.14 -11.66
N VAL A 61 6.82 3.79 -10.61
CA VAL A 61 6.07 4.74 -9.76
C VAL A 61 6.88 5.94 -9.24
N PRO A 62 8.14 5.82 -8.76
CA PRO A 62 8.85 6.92 -8.14
C PRO A 62 9.01 8.14 -9.07
N SER A 63 9.34 7.91 -10.34
CA SER A 63 9.51 9.01 -11.32
C SER A 63 8.18 9.70 -11.64
N VAL A 64 7.08 8.95 -11.68
CA VAL A 64 5.73 9.49 -11.87
C VAL A 64 5.32 10.35 -10.67
N LEU A 65 5.63 9.90 -9.45
CA LEU A 65 5.35 10.66 -8.23
C LEU A 65 6.24 11.91 -8.11
N ALA A 66 7.52 11.82 -8.50
CA ALA A 66 8.42 12.96 -8.53
C ALA A 66 7.88 14.06 -9.45
N ARG A 67 7.43 13.69 -10.66
CA ARG A 67 6.81 14.64 -11.59
C ARG A 67 5.50 15.22 -11.03
N ALA A 68 4.69 14.40 -10.35
CA ALA A 68 3.46 14.89 -9.72
C ALA A 68 3.74 15.86 -8.57
N LEU A 69 4.84 15.68 -7.81
CA LEU A 69 5.29 16.59 -6.76
C LEU A 69 5.72 17.96 -7.30
N GLU A 70 6.27 18.03 -8.51
CA GLU A 70 6.63 19.32 -9.13
C GLU A 70 5.39 20.18 -9.44
N VAL A 71 4.27 19.53 -9.77
CA VAL A 71 2.99 20.18 -10.08
C VAL A 71 2.21 20.50 -8.80
N LEU A 72 2.40 19.69 -7.77
CA LEU A 72 1.85 19.93 -6.44
C LEU A 72 2.61 21.10 -5.78
N GLY A 73 2.04 22.31 -5.90
CA GLY A 73 2.47 23.46 -5.13
C GLY A 73 2.32 23.27 -3.61
N SER A 74 2.52 24.34 -2.83
CA SER A 74 2.34 24.36 -1.37
C SER A 74 0.86 24.17 -0.98
N SER A 75 0.37 22.93 -1.01
CA SER A 75 -0.96 22.54 -0.54
C SER A 75 -0.87 21.93 0.86
N ALA A 76 -2.01 21.79 1.55
CA ALA A 76 -2.18 21.31 2.94
C ALA A 76 -1.69 19.87 3.23
N LEU A 77 -1.00 19.24 2.28
CA LEU A 77 -0.35 17.95 2.45
C LEU A 77 1.02 18.12 3.11
N PRO A 78 1.56 17.08 3.75
CA PRO A 78 2.93 17.09 4.26
C PRO A 78 3.93 16.93 3.11
N VAL A 79 4.04 17.96 2.25
CA VAL A 79 4.80 17.93 0.97
C VAL A 79 6.27 17.56 1.19
N ASP A 80 6.92 18.07 2.23
CA ASP A 80 8.32 17.73 2.53
C ASP A 80 8.51 16.27 2.95
N ALA A 81 7.51 15.69 3.64
CA ALA A 81 7.51 14.28 4.01
C ALA A 81 7.29 13.40 2.76
N LEU A 82 6.38 13.80 1.88
CA LEU A 82 6.15 13.13 0.59
C LEU A 82 7.38 13.20 -0.31
N ARG A 83 8.05 14.36 -0.39
CA ARG A 83 9.30 14.52 -1.15
C ARG A 83 10.40 13.61 -0.62
N ARG A 84 10.54 13.50 0.70
CA ARG A 84 11.48 12.54 1.32
C ARG A 84 11.14 11.10 0.98
N ALA A 85 9.86 10.71 1.05
CA ALA A 85 9.42 9.37 0.70
C ALA A 85 9.72 9.03 -0.78
N VAL A 86 9.39 9.95 -1.70
CA VAL A 86 9.65 9.77 -3.14
C VAL A 86 11.14 9.68 -3.42
N ARG A 87 11.96 10.57 -2.83
CA ARG A 87 13.42 10.51 -2.98
C ARG A 87 13.99 9.18 -2.48
N GLN A 88 13.49 8.68 -1.35
CA GLN A 88 13.91 7.38 -0.82
C GLN A 88 13.59 6.26 -1.80
N LEU A 89 12.40 6.30 -2.41
CA LEU A 89 12.01 5.33 -3.43
C LEU A 89 12.92 5.35 -4.66
N GLU A 90 13.27 6.53 -5.18
CA GLU A 90 14.18 6.65 -6.33
C GLU A 90 15.56 6.04 -6.05
N LEU A 91 16.03 6.14 -4.81
CA LEU A 91 17.31 5.57 -4.38
C LEU A 91 17.24 4.05 -4.19
N ASP A 92 16.15 3.55 -3.60
CA ASP A 92 16.07 2.15 -3.17
C ASP A 92 15.59 1.20 -4.28
N VAL A 93 14.67 1.65 -5.15
CA VAL A 93 14.04 0.80 -6.19
C VAL A 93 15.05 0.08 -7.08
N PRO A 94 16.13 0.71 -7.58
CA PRO A 94 17.14 0.03 -8.40
C PRO A 94 17.87 -1.13 -7.69
N HIS A 95 17.81 -1.16 -6.36
CA HIS A 95 18.52 -2.13 -5.52
C HIS A 95 17.61 -3.17 -4.89
N VAL A 96 16.30 -3.16 -5.19
CA VAL A 96 15.37 -4.12 -4.63
C VAL A 96 15.61 -5.50 -5.26
N PRO A 97 15.98 -6.53 -4.46
CA PRO A 97 16.07 -7.88 -4.98
C PRO A 97 14.68 -8.37 -5.37
N THR A 98 14.55 -8.98 -6.54
CA THR A 98 13.30 -9.63 -6.95
C THR A 98 13.21 -11.00 -6.29
N GLU A 99 12.20 -11.18 -5.43
CA GLU A 99 11.84 -12.51 -4.92
C GLU A 99 10.96 -13.21 -5.96
N PRO A 100 11.12 -14.53 -6.17
CA PRO A 100 10.23 -15.29 -7.02
C PRO A 100 8.80 -15.17 -6.50
N GLU A 101 7.85 -14.97 -7.42
CA GLU A 101 6.42 -14.89 -7.07
C GLU A 101 6.00 -16.19 -6.36
N GLU A 102 5.73 -16.11 -5.06
CA GLU A 102 5.10 -17.20 -4.32
C GLU A 102 3.68 -17.34 -4.86
N ARG A 103 3.48 -18.32 -5.75
CA ARG A 103 2.14 -18.66 -6.24
C ARG A 103 1.30 -19.08 -5.02
N PRO A 104 0.26 -18.31 -4.65
CA PRO A 104 -0.55 -18.67 -3.50
C PRO A 104 -1.15 -20.06 -3.73
N PRO A 105 -1.28 -20.88 -2.67
CA PRO A 105 -1.91 -22.18 -2.82
C PRO A 105 -3.31 -22.00 -3.41
N GLU A 106 -3.68 -22.86 -4.35
CA GLU A 106 -5.01 -22.84 -4.95
C GLU A 106 -6.04 -23.03 -3.83
N LEU A 107 -6.77 -21.96 -3.53
CA LEU A 107 -7.77 -21.95 -2.47
C LEU A 107 -9.06 -22.54 -3.02
N ASP A 108 -9.47 -23.69 -2.52
CA ASP A 108 -10.82 -24.18 -2.71
C ASP A 108 -11.79 -23.33 -1.87
N TYR A 109 -12.30 -22.26 -2.49
CA TYR A 109 -13.28 -21.38 -1.87
C TYR A 109 -14.58 -22.09 -1.51
N ALA A 110 -14.95 -23.17 -2.21
CA ALA A 110 -16.16 -23.93 -1.92
C ALA A 110 -15.98 -24.78 -0.64
N ALA A 111 -14.83 -25.45 -0.49
CA ALA A 111 -14.46 -26.14 0.74
C ALA A 111 -14.30 -25.15 1.91
N LEU A 112 -13.64 -24.02 1.68
CA LEU A 112 -13.48 -22.97 2.69
C LEU A 112 -14.84 -22.44 3.15
N ALA A 113 -15.71 -22.05 2.22
CA ALA A 113 -17.05 -21.58 2.53
C ALA A 113 -17.84 -22.65 3.30
N SER A 114 -17.77 -23.91 2.89
CA SER A 114 -18.45 -25.02 3.57
C SER A 114 -17.95 -25.24 5.01
N ARG A 115 -16.65 -25.07 5.26
CA ARG A 115 -16.06 -25.10 6.62
C ARG A 115 -16.60 -23.99 7.53
N TYR A 116 -16.95 -22.83 6.97
CA TYR A 116 -17.43 -21.67 7.72
C TYR A 116 -18.97 -21.50 7.72
N ARG A 117 -19.73 -22.28 6.93
CA ARG A 117 -21.21 -22.26 6.90
C ARG A 117 -21.87 -22.54 8.26
N GLY A 118 -21.18 -23.24 9.17
CA GLY A 118 -21.71 -23.66 10.47
C GLY A 118 -21.85 -22.57 11.55
N GLY A 119 -21.58 -21.29 11.26
CA GLY A 119 -21.87 -20.17 12.17
C GLY A 119 -21.07 -20.12 13.48
N ARG A 120 -20.15 -21.07 13.73
CA ARG A 120 -19.34 -21.16 14.97
C ARG A 120 -18.44 -19.94 15.23
N ASN A 121 -18.17 -19.14 14.20
CA ASN A 121 -17.41 -17.89 14.29
C ASN A 121 -18.26 -16.62 14.50
N ARG A 122 -19.59 -16.74 14.61
CA ARG A 122 -20.41 -15.62 15.11
C ARG A 122 -20.16 -15.48 16.61
N ARG A 123 -19.14 -14.72 16.99
CA ARG A 123 -19.06 -14.19 18.36
C ARG A 123 -20.37 -13.43 18.61
N ARG A 124 -21.16 -13.91 19.56
CA ARG A 124 -22.38 -13.22 19.99
C ARG A 124 -21.98 -11.85 20.56
N PRO A 125 -22.61 -10.74 20.16
CA PRO A 125 -22.40 -9.46 20.82
C PRO A 125 -23.01 -9.58 22.22
N GLY A 126 -22.17 -9.69 23.27
CA GLY A 126 -22.67 -9.81 24.63
C GLY A 126 -21.75 -10.37 25.72
N GLN A 127 -20.53 -10.82 25.45
CA GLN A 127 -19.58 -11.11 26.54
C GLN A 127 -18.95 -9.80 27.04
N ARG A 128 -19.59 -9.24 28.07
CA ARG A 128 -19.02 -8.22 28.96
C ARG A 128 -17.74 -8.78 29.57
N PHE A 129 -16.65 -8.02 29.44
CA PHE A 129 -15.44 -8.23 30.23
C PHE A 129 -15.66 -7.54 31.58
N PHE A 130 -15.59 -8.32 32.67
CA PHE A 130 -15.17 -7.83 33.98
C PHE A 130 -13.67 -8.10 34.11
#